data_AF-A0A316HGW0-F1
#
_entry.id   AF-A0A316HGW0-F1
#
_cell.length_a   1.000
_cell.length_b   1.000
_cell.length_c   1.000
_cell.angle_alpha   90.00
_cell.angle_beta   90.00
_cell.angle_gamma   90.00
#
_symmetry.space_group_name_H-M   'P 1'
#
loop_
_entity.id
_entity.type
_entity.pdbx_description
1 polymer ?
#
loop_
_entity_poly.entity_id
_entity_poly.type
_entity_poly.pdbx_seq_one_letter_code
_entity_poly.pdbx_strand_id
1 'polypeptide(L)'
;MLRIPENYTDFLYWVRERTELFWSRNPDTSAEDFGCEKWMQGARWIGMKEEDINATEEKYGIRFMPEHREFLKILHAIDRKEEIEYNIDGKQTINKRPFFYNWLTDDEQIKEKLEWPYETILQDIQEVNNVWLQSWGKRPETDEAREAIFSAWFNKVPRLLPLTSHRFLVSESYLADRPVLSVWGSDIIVYGWDMRLYLLNELSVHLNLSTFVYFDEYGIYYPEDINELKEIKERAYLDAAKKDIPYWKEMIMYWTSGLASFGQKSPRDDGDTIHPIVKTNAAKGGEDDPKIFNSF
;
A
#
# COMPACT_ATOMS: atom_id res chain seq x y z
N MET A 1 -18.97 -6.00 -19.97
CA MET A 1 -17.67 -6.49 -19.50
C MET A 1 -16.67 -5.36 -19.63
N LEU A 2 -16.09 -4.93 -18.51
CA LEU A 2 -15.08 -3.88 -18.49
C LEU A 2 -13.75 -4.47 -18.97
N ARG A 3 -13.31 -4.12 -20.18
CA ARG A 3 -12.04 -4.62 -20.72
C ARG A 3 -10.88 -3.81 -20.15
N ILE A 4 -10.17 -4.39 -19.18
CA ILE A 4 -8.98 -3.79 -18.58
C ILE A 4 -7.77 -4.08 -19.50
N PRO A 5 -7.00 -3.07 -19.95
CA PRO A 5 -5.85 -3.30 -20.84
C PRO A 5 -4.72 -4.10 -20.17
N GLU A 6 -4.04 -4.95 -20.95
CA GLU A 6 -2.87 -5.72 -20.52
C GLU A 6 -1.54 -5.00 -20.82
N ASN A 7 -1.48 -4.19 -21.86
CA ASN A 7 -0.32 -3.33 -22.09
C ASN A 7 -0.26 -2.27 -20.99
N TYR A 8 0.90 -2.11 -20.35
CA TYR A 8 1.03 -1.27 -19.17
C TYR A 8 0.77 0.22 -19.44
N THR A 9 1.30 0.77 -20.54
CA THR A 9 1.06 2.18 -20.90
C THR A 9 -0.41 2.42 -21.25
N ASP A 10 -1.04 1.53 -22.05
CA ASP A 10 -2.47 1.61 -22.34
C ASP A 10 -3.32 1.50 -21.07
N PHE A 11 -2.90 0.66 -20.11
CA PHE A 11 -3.53 0.53 -18.82
C PHE A 11 -3.45 1.83 -18.00
N LEU A 12 -2.31 2.52 -17.98
CA LEU A 12 -2.17 3.80 -17.28
C LEU A 12 -3.08 4.89 -17.86
N TYR A 13 -3.18 4.99 -19.19
CA TYR A 13 -4.14 5.90 -19.83
C TYR A 13 -5.58 5.50 -19.55
N TRP A 14 -5.90 4.20 -19.54
CA TRP A 14 -7.21 3.70 -19.15
C TRP A 14 -7.56 4.04 -17.69
N VAL A 15 -6.60 3.94 -16.76
CA VAL A 15 -6.77 4.39 -15.36
C VAL A 15 -7.06 5.88 -15.34
N ARG A 16 -6.28 6.68 -16.05
CA ARG A 16 -6.46 8.14 -16.15
C ARG A 16 -7.87 8.50 -16.60
N GLU A 17 -8.29 7.98 -17.74
CA GLU A 17 -9.58 8.32 -18.35
C GLU A 17 -10.76 7.97 -17.44
N ARG A 18 -10.70 6.79 -16.80
CA ARG A 18 -11.80 6.32 -15.96
C ARG A 18 -11.89 7.06 -14.64
N THR A 19 -10.75 7.28 -13.99
CA THR A 19 -10.70 8.04 -12.74
C THR A 19 -11.14 9.48 -12.97
N GLU A 20 -10.63 10.16 -14.00
CA GLU A 20 -11.08 11.52 -14.35
C GLU A 20 -12.57 11.57 -14.74
N LEU A 21 -13.10 10.55 -15.42
CA LEU A 21 -14.54 10.42 -15.67
C LEU A 21 -15.33 10.28 -14.37
N PHE A 22 -14.89 9.42 -13.45
CA PHE A 22 -15.52 9.25 -12.13
C PHE A 22 -15.51 10.57 -11.36
N TRP A 23 -14.37 11.27 -11.34
CA TRP A 23 -14.22 12.56 -10.65
C TRP A 23 -15.03 13.69 -11.28
N SER A 24 -15.35 13.62 -12.57
CA SER A 24 -16.20 14.61 -13.25
C SER A 24 -17.66 14.60 -12.80
N ARG A 25 -18.11 13.53 -12.15
CA ARG A 25 -19.50 13.34 -11.71
C ARG A 25 -19.83 14.29 -10.56
N ASN A 26 -21.08 14.77 -10.53
CA ASN A 26 -21.54 15.61 -9.43
C ASN A 26 -21.76 14.75 -8.17
N PRO A 27 -21.05 15.03 -7.06
CA PRO A 27 -21.17 14.26 -5.82
C PRO A 27 -22.57 14.32 -5.21
N ASP A 28 -23.33 15.40 -5.42
CA ASP A 28 -24.63 15.62 -4.80
C ASP A 28 -25.80 14.99 -5.58
N THR A 29 -25.56 14.48 -6.80
CA THR A 29 -26.62 13.97 -7.69
C THR A 29 -26.29 12.64 -8.36
N SER A 30 -25.21 11.96 -7.97
CA SER A 30 -24.86 10.66 -8.55
C SER A 30 -25.86 9.60 -8.09
N ALA A 31 -26.35 8.78 -9.01
CA ALA A 31 -27.20 7.61 -8.73
C ALA A 31 -26.40 6.29 -8.68
N GLU A 32 -25.07 6.37 -8.81
CA GLU A 32 -24.16 5.23 -8.77
C GLU A 32 -23.90 4.82 -7.31
N ASP A 33 -23.53 3.55 -7.11
CA ASP A 33 -23.19 3.00 -5.79
C ASP A 33 -22.19 3.89 -5.06
N PHE A 34 -21.09 4.26 -5.73
CA PHE A 34 -20.06 5.14 -5.17
C PHE A 34 -20.15 6.55 -5.79
N GLY A 35 -20.36 7.54 -4.93
CA GLY A 35 -20.25 8.96 -5.28
C GLY A 35 -18.79 9.43 -5.28
N CYS A 36 -18.45 10.36 -6.17
CA CYS A 36 -17.19 11.09 -6.06
C CYS A 36 -17.17 11.89 -4.75
N GLU A 37 -16.02 11.97 -4.10
CA GLU A 37 -15.86 12.84 -2.94
C GLU A 37 -15.81 14.31 -3.37
N LYS A 38 -16.35 15.22 -2.54
CA LYS A 38 -16.46 16.65 -2.89
C LYS A 38 -15.12 17.29 -3.20
N TRP A 39 -14.10 17.02 -2.39
CA TRP A 39 -12.76 17.56 -2.60
C TRP A 39 -12.14 17.10 -3.92
N MET A 40 -12.53 15.92 -4.40
CA MET A 40 -11.97 15.29 -5.60
C MET A 40 -12.72 15.64 -6.89
N GLN A 41 -13.86 16.34 -6.79
CA GLN A 41 -14.70 16.66 -7.94
C GLN A 41 -13.92 17.45 -9.01
N GLY A 42 -13.84 16.89 -10.21
CA GLY A 42 -13.14 17.46 -11.36
C GLY A 42 -11.62 17.44 -11.24
N ALA A 43 -11.05 16.64 -10.33
CA ALA A 43 -9.62 16.40 -10.24
C ALA A 43 -9.06 15.86 -11.55
N ARG A 44 -7.77 16.13 -11.80
CA ARG A 44 -7.06 15.64 -12.98
C ARG A 44 -5.68 15.13 -12.60
N TRP A 45 -5.21 14.14 -13.35
CA TRP A 45 -3.84 13.67 -13.22
C TRP A 45 -2.87 14.68 -13.83
N ILE A 46 -1.77 14.89 -13.11
CA ILE A 46 -0.58 15.61 -13.51
C ILE A 46 0.51 14.57 -13.73
N GLY A 47 1.09 14.60 -14.93
CA GLY A 47 2.26 13.80 -15.28
C GLY A 47 3.55 14.56 -15.04
N MET A 48 4.64 13.83 -14.89
CA MET A 48 5.98 14.34 -14.66
C MET A 48 6.83 14.23 -15.93
N LYS A 49 7.62 15.26 -16.25
CA LYS A 49 8.51 15.23 -17.42
C LYS A 49 9.75 14.39 -17.14
N GLU A 50 10.41 13.90 -18.18
CA GLU A 50 11.65 13.12 -18.05
C GLU A 50 12.75 13.90 -17.28
N GLU A 51 12.90 15.20 -17.57
CA GLU A 51 13.87 16.08 -16.89
C GLU A 51 13.58 16.19 -15.38
N ASP A 52 12.30 16.33 -15.03
CA ASP A 52 11.84 16.42 -13.66
C ASP A 52 12.08 15.10 -12.92
N ILE A 53 11.80 13.95 -13.55
CA ILE A 53 12.07 12.63 -12.99
C ILE A 53 13.57 12.48 -12.68
N ASN A 54 14.44 12.86 -13.62
CA ASN A 54 15.90 12.82 -13.43
C ASN A 54 16.35 13.72 -12.26
N ALA A 55 15.82 14.94 -12.18
CA ALA A 55 16.14 15.86 -11.11
C ALA A 55 15.67 15.33 -9.73
N THR A 56 14.52 14.65 -9.67
CA THR A 56 14.03 14.00 -8.45
C THR A 56 14.92 12.84 -8.02
N GLU A 57 15.36 12.00 -8.96
CA GLU A 57 16.31 10.91 -8.65
C GLU A 57 17.60 11.45 -8.03
N GLU A 58 18.16 12.52 -8.60
CA GLU A 58 19.34 13.20 -8.05
C GLU A 58 19.07 13.81 -6.67
N LYS A 59 17.97 14.57 -6.53
CA LYS A 59 17.60 15.27 -5.29
C LYS A 59 17.49 14.33 -4.09
N TYR A 60 16.89 13.16 -4.27
CA TYR A 60 16.64 12.21 -3.16
C TYR A 60 17.64 11.05 -3.12
N GLY A 61 18.58 10.97 -4.07
CA GLY A 61 19.51 9.84 -4.16
C GLY A 61 18.78 8.50 -4.35
N ILE A 62 17.71 8.51 -5.15
CA ILE A 62 16.87 7.35 -5.45
C ILE A 62 16.94 7.01 -6.94
N ARG A 63 16.37 5.86 -7.30
CA ARG A 63 16.17 5.49 -8.70
C ARG A 63 14.78 4.95 -8.90
N PHE A 64 14.07 5.50 -9.88
CA PHE A 64 12.79 5.00 -10.33
C PHE A 64 13.00 3.93 -11.40
N MET A 65 12.32 2.79 -11.22
CA MET A 65 12.34 1.71 -12.21
C MET A 65 11.49 2.08 -13.44
N PRO A 66 11.70 1.44 -14.62
CA PRO A 66 11.07 1.90 -15.87
C PRO A 66 9.54 2.05 -15.80
N GLU A 67 8.86 1.09 -15.18
CA GLU A 67 7.41 1.05 -14.97
C GLU A 67 6.96 2.16 -14.02
N HIS A 68 7.77 2.47 -13.00
CA HIS A 68 7.51 3.61 -12.13
C HIS A 68 7.70 4.93 -12.89
N ARG A 69 8.74 5.07 -13.72
CA ARG A 69 8.92 6.28 -14.56
C ARG A 69 7.73 6.48 -15.49
N GLU A 70 7.22 5.40 -16.10
CA GLU A 70 6.03 5.45 -16.95
C GLU A 70 4.78 5.87 -16.16
N PHE A 71 4.59 5.31 -14.97
CA PHE A 71 3.55 5.77 -14.04
C PHE A 71 3.68 7.27 -13.74
N LEU A 72 4.88 7.76 -13.40
CA LEU A 72 5.10 9.17 -13.10
C LEU A 72 4.79 10.07 -14.31
N LYS A 73 5.07 9.64 -15.53
CA LYS A 73 4.74 10.42 -16.74
C LYS A 73 3.25 10.63 -16.96
N ILE A 74 2.41 9.73 -16.45
CA ILE A 74 0.97 9.69 -16.77
C ILE A 74 0.10 10.03 -15.56
N LEU A 75 0.42 9.46 -14.39
CA LEU A 75 -0.40 9.43 -13.17
C LEU A 75 0.39 9.87 -11.91
N HIS A 76 1.39 10.73 -12.05
CA HIS A 76 2.29 11.09 -10.94
C HIS A 76 1.57 11.60 -9.69
N ALA A 77 0.69 12.58 -9.84
CA ALA A 77 -0.15 13.11 -8.76
C ALA A 77 -1.42 13.73 -9.35
N ILE A 78 -2.37 14.12 -8.51
CA ILE A 78 -3.53 14.91 -8.95
C ILE A 78 -3.35 16.39 -8.64
N ASP A 79 -4.15 17.23 -9.30
CA ASP A 79 -4.10 18.70 -9.25
C ASP A 79 -4.53 19.34 -7.92
N ARG A 80 -4.70 18.55 -6.86
CA ARG A 80 -5.16 18.99 -5.54
C ARG A 80 -4.77 18.01 -4.44
N LYS A 81 -5.04 18.42 -3.20
CA LYS A 81 -4.87 17.60 -2.00
C LYS A 81 -6.19 16.97 -1.61
N GLU A 82 -6.11 15.79 -1.01
CA GLU A 82 -7.21 15.19 -0.26
C GLU A 82 -7.54 16.08 0.93
N GLU A 83 -8.82 16.35 1.14
CA GLU A 83 -9.32 17.12 2.27
C GLU A 83 -10.03 16.16 3.24
N ILE A 84 -9.48 16.02 4.45
CA ILE A 84 -10.07 15.19 5.50
C ILE A 84 -10.64 16.10 6.58
N GLU A 85 -11.93 15.93 6.82
CA GLU A 85 -12.64 16.64 7.87
C GLU A 85 -12.55 15.87 9.19
N TYR A 86 -12.02 16.54 10.22
CA TYR A 86 -12.01 16.07 11.58
C TYR A 86 -12.91 16.94 12.46
N ASN A 87 -13.64 16.31 13.37
CA ASN A 87 -14.34 17.00 14.45
C ASN A 87 -13.52 16.81 15.73
N ILE A 88 -12.82 17.86 16.15
CA ILE A 88 -12.05 17.87 17.40
C ILE A 88 -12.71 18.89 18.33
N ASP A 89 -13.19 18.45 19.49
CA ASP A 89 -13.87 19.28 20.49
C ASP A 89 -15.03 20.14 19.93
N GLY A 90 -15.81 19.56 19.01
CA GLY A 90 -16.94 20.25 18.36
C GLY A 90 -16.54 21.30 17.32
N LYS A 91 -15.24 21.40 17.00
CA LYS A 91 -14.72 22.26 15.93
C LYS A 91 -14.34 21.43 14.71
N GLN A 92 -14.95 21.74 13.58
CA GLN A 92 -14.55 21.20 12.29
C GLN A 92 -13.17 21.75 11.90
N THR A 93 -12.25 20.83 11.61
CA THR A 93 -10.91 21.13 11.10
C THR A 93 -10.68 20.34 9.83
N ILE A 94 -10.14 20.97 8.79
CA ILE A 94 -9.79 20.31 7.53
C ILE A 94 -8.28 20.12 7.51
N ASN A 95 -7.84 18.87 7.40
CA ASN A 95 -6.45 18.55 7.09
C ASN A 95 -6.33 18.31 5.57
N LYS A 96 -5.21 18.73 4.98
CA LYS A 96 -4.90 18.49 3.57
C LYS A 96 -3.70 17.58 3.44
N ARG A 97 -3.85 16.45 2.74
CA ARG A 97 -2.74 15.53 2.49
C ARG A 97 -2.65 15.13 1.01
N PRO A 98 -1.49 14.67 0.53
CA PRO A 98 -1.36 14.16 -0.83
C PRO A 98 -2.25 12.91 -1.03
N PHE A 99 -3.03 12.87 -2.12
CA PHE A 99 -3.73 11.65 -2.54
C PHE A 99 -2.75 10.64 -3.17
N PHE A 100 -1.84 11.14 -3.99
CA PHE A 100 -0.57 10.50 -4.36
C PHE A 100 0.53 11.54 -4.14
N TYR A 101 1.73 11.10 -3.74
CA TYR A 101 2.82 12.03 -3.44
C TYR A 101 3.28 12.76 -4.69
N ASN A 102 3.17 14.09 -4.66
CA ASN A 102 3.74 14.93 -5.70
C ASN A 102 5.23 15.15 -5.43
N TRP A 103 6.07 14.31 -6.03
CA TRP A 103 7.55 14.41 -6.09
C TRP A 103 8.13 15.81 -6.37
N LEU A 104 7.37 16.75 -6.93
CA LEU A 104 7.82 18.12 -7.20
C LEU A 104 7.50 19.09 -6.08
N THR A 105 6.44 18.86 -5.31
CA THR A 105 5.92 19.85 -4.34
C THR A 105 5.86 19.35 -2.90
N ASP A 106 5.90 18.04 -2.67
CA ASP A 106 5.59 17.42 -1.37
C ASP A 106 6.86 17.06 -0.59
N ASP A 107 7.85 17.96 -0.61
CA ASP A 107 9.21 17.66 -0.13
C ASP A 107 9.26 17.11 1.30
N GLU A 108 8.51 17.73 2.22
CA GLU A 108 8.44 17.31 3.62
C GLU A 108 7.79 15.93 3.75
N GLN A 109 6.65 15.70 3.09
CA GLN A 109 5.95 14.42 3.16
C GLN A 109 6.75 13.29 2.51
N ILE A 110 7.49 13.57 1.44
CA ILE A 110 8.36 12.60 0.78
C ILE A 110 9.51 12.20 1.69
N LYS A 111 10.17 13.17 2.33
CA LYS A 111 11.25 12.89 3.28
C LYS A 111 10.76 12.03 4.44
N GLU A 112 9.63 12.43 5.05
CA GLU A 112 8.97 11.65 6.10
C GLU A 112 8.70 10.21 5.65
N LYS A 113 8.15 10.04 4.44
CA LYS A 113 7.78 8.70 3.96
C LYS A 113 8.96 7.86 3.50
N LEU A 114 10.07 8.46 3.07
CA LEU A 114 11.30 7.73 2.79
C LEU A 114 11.89 7.12 4.09
N GLU A 115 11.76 7.80 5.22
CA GLU A 115 12.21 7.31 6.53
C GLU A 115 11.18 6.41 7.24
N TRP A 116 9.90 6.55 6.91
CA TRP A 116 8.79 5.83 7.56
C TRP A 116 9.01 4.33 7.76
N PRO A 117 9.43 3.53 6.76
CA PRO A 117 9.64 2.10 6.98
C PRO A 117 10.74 1.82 8.00
N TYR A 118 11.80 2.62 8.06
CA TYR A 118 12.86 2.44 9.05
C TYR A 118 12.33 2.77 10.45
N GLU A 119 11.77 3.96 10.63
CA GLU A 119 11.34 4.47 11.93
C GLU A 119 10.23 3.63 12.55
N THR A 120 9.20 3.28 11.77
CA THR A 120 8.03 2.55 12.29
C THR A 120 8.35 1.08 12.56
N ILE A 121 9.26 0.46 11.81
CA ILE A 121 9.73 -0.91 12.11
C ILE A 121 10.65 -0.90 13.33
N LEU A 122 11.53 0.10 13.48
CA LEU A 122 12.41 0.22 14.64
C LEU A 122 11.60 0.35 15.94
N GLN A 123 10.51 1.12 15.92
CA GLN A 123 9.59 1.20 17.05
C GLN A 123 9.00 -0.17 17.40
N ASP A 124 8.52 -0.94 16.41
CA ASP A 124 8.03 -2.31 16.63
C ASP A 124 9.10 -3.28 17.18
N ILE A 125 10.39 -3.01 16.92
CA ILE A 125 11.52 -3.75 17.47
C ILE A 125 11.79 -3.36 18.92
N GLN A 126 11.71 -2.07 19.28
CA GLN A 126 12.09 -1.55 20.60
C GLN A 126 10.93 -1.63 21.61
N GLU A 127 9.70 -1.55 21.15
CA GLU A 127 8.51 -1.46 22.00
C GLU A 127 7.82 -2.82 22.23
N VAL A 128 6.52 -2.77 22.53
CA VAL A 128 5.70 -3.88 23.04
C VAL A 128 5.63 -5.09 22.09
N ASN A 129 5.72 -4.86 20.79
CA ASN A 129 5.61 -5.93 19.79
C ASN A 129 6.83 -6.87 19.79
N ASN A 130 7.97 -6.41 20.30
CA ASN A 130 9.22 -7.17 20.42
C ASN A 130 9.57 -7.92 19.12
N VAL A 131 9.52 -7.21 17.99
CA VAL A 131 9.82 -7.82 16.69
C VAL A 131 11.28 -8.22 16.63
N TRP A 132 11.52 -9.47 16.22
CA TRP A 132 12.86 -9.99 16.04
C TRP A 132 12.88 -11.15 15.05
N LEU A 133 13.53 -10.97 13.91
CA LEU A 133 13.62 -11.99 12.87
C LEU A 133 14.53 -13.15 13.30
N GLN A 134 14.25 -14.36 12.81
CA GLN A 134 15.07 -15.53 13.12
C GLN A 134 16.46 -15.39 12.51
N SER A 135 16.55 -14.81 11.30
CA SER A 135 17.82 -14.56 10.61
C SER A 135 18.76 -13.60 11.35
N TRP A 136 18.24 -12.81 12.29
CA TRP A 136 19.04 -11.88 13.10
C TRP A 136 19.72 -12.56 14.29
N GLY A 137 19.42 -13.84 14.55
CA GLY A 137 19.99 -14.60 15.65
C GLY A 137 19.39 -14.23 17.00
N LYS A 138 20.18 -14.32 18.08
CA LYS A 138 19.70 -14.04 19.44
C LYS A 138 19.42 -12.54 19.60
N ARG A 139 18.21 -12.20 20.08
CA ARG A 139 17.82 -10.82 20.42
C ARG A 139 18.74 -10.25 21.51
N PRO A 140 19.42 -9.12 21.27
CA PRO A 140 20.20 -8.43 22.29
C PRO A 140 19.34 -7.86 23.41
N GLU A 141 19.97 -7.57 24.54
CA GLU A 141 19.31 -7.00 25.72
C GLU A 141 19.10 -5.48 25.59
N THR A 142 20.03 -4.76 24.95
CA THR A 142 19.97 -3.30 24.82
C THR A 142 19.39 -2.85 23.49
N ASP A 143 18.74 -1.69 23.48
CA ASP A 143 18.09 -1.14 22.29
C ASP A 143 19.11 -0.70 21.24
N GLU A 144 20.28 -0.20 21.64
CA GLU A 144 21.34 0.20 20.72
C GLU A 144 21.89 -1.00 19.93
N ALA A 145 22.01 -2.16 20.58
CA ALA A 145 22.47 -3.39 19.93
C ALA A 145 21.39 -3.97 18.99
N ARG A 146 20.11 -3.82 19.34
CA ARG A 146 18.98 -4.20 18.47
C ARG A 146 18.93 -3.33 17.23
N GLU A 147 19.03 -2.01 17.41
CA GLU A 147 19.06 -1.04 16.32
C GLU A 147 20.25 -1.33 15.40
N ALA A 148 21.47 -1.51 15.92
CA ALA A 148 22.64 -1.78 15.09
C ALA A 148 22.46 -3.01 14.16
N ILE A 149 21.83 -4.08 14.64
CA ILE A 149 21.52 -5.26 13.82
C ILE A 149 20.43 -4.94 12.80
N PHE A 150 19.37 -4.25 13.22
CA PHE A 150 18.29 -3.83 12.33
C PHE A 150 18.79 -2.90 11.23
N SER A 151 19.54 -1.84 11.53
CA SER A 151 20.08 -0.91 10.54
C SER A 151 21.02 -1.63 9.56
N ALA A 152 21.84 -2.57 10.05
CA ALA A 152 22.71 -3.36 9.19
C ALA A 152 21.94 -4.29 8.23
N TRP A 153 20.76 -4.78 8.65
CA TRP A 153 19.84 -5.53 7.79
C TRP A 153 19.11 -4.58 6.82
N PHE A 154 18.55 -3.48 7.31
CA PHE A 154 17.79 -2.50 6.54
C PHE A 154 18.63 -1.87 5.42
N ASN A 155 19.91 -1.62 5.66
CA ASN A 155 20.84 -1.13 4.64
C ASN A 155 21.05 -2.10 3.45
N LYS A 156 20.62 -3.36 3.56
CA LYS A 156 20.71 -4.37 2.48
C LYS A 156 19.39 -4.57 1.75
N VAL A 157 18.27 -4.09 2.30
CA VAL A 157 16.96 -4.31 1.68
C VAL A 157 16.78 -3.37 0.49
N PRO A 158 16.03 -3.77 -0.54
CA PRO A 158 15.60 -2.87 -1.61
C PRO A 158 14.96 -1.59 -1.07
N ARG A 159 15.28 -0.44 -1.67
CA ARG A 159 14.67 0.83 -1.30
C ARG A 159 13.16 0.81 -1.55
N LEU A 160 12.42 1.39 -0.62
CA LEU A 160 10.97 1.56 -0.68
C LEU A 160 10.66 3.00 -1.10
N LEU A 161 9.95 3.15 -2.22
CA LEU A 161 9.59 4.47 -2.76
C LEU A 161 8.10 4.76 -2.52
N PRO A 162 7.75 5.88 -1.86
CA PRO A 162 6.36 6.18 -1.53
C PRO A 162 5.50 6.46 -2.76
N LEU A 163 4.25 5.97 -2.72
CA LEU A 163 3.23 6.21 -3.76
C LEU A 163 2.06 7.02 -3.20
N THR A 164 1.42 6.49 -2.16
CA THR A 164 0.33 7.12 -1.41
C THR A 164 0.27 6.54 0.00
N SER A 165 -0.13 7.35 0.99
CA SER A 165 -0.38 6.90 2.37
C SER A 165 0.79 6.07 2.95
N HIS A 166 0.61 4.76 3.12
CA HIS A 166 1.62 3.81 3.58
C HIS A 166 1.93 2.74 2.52
N ARG A 167 1.78 3.10 1.24
CA ARG A 167 2.07 2.27 0.06
C ARG A 167 3.45 2.62 -0.51
N PHE A 168 4.27 1.60 -0.69
CA PHE A 168 5.65 1.74 -1.14
C PHE A 168 5.99 0.76 -2.25
N LEU A 169 6.52 1.27 -3.36
CA LEU A 169 7.08 0.42 -4.40
C LEU A 169 8.45 -0.11 -3.97
N VAL A 170 8.66 -1.42 -4.10
CA VAL A 170 9.99 -2.02 -3.95
C VAL A 170 10.83 -1.69 -5.20
N SER A 171 11.71 -0.71 -5.09
CA SER A 171 12.50 -0.21 -6.22
C SER A 171 13.82 -0.95 -6.32
N GLU A 172 13.81 -2.02 -7.11
CA GLU A 172 15.00 -2.81 -7.40
C GLU A 172 14.95 -3.41 -8.81
N SER A 173 16.11 -3.40 -9.45
CA SER A 173 16.31 -3.75 -10.85
C SER A 173 16.17 -5.24 -11.12
N TYR A 174 16.59 -6.11 -10.18
CA TYR A 174 16.52 -7.56 -10.33
C TYR A 174 15.13 -8.14 -10.02
N LEU A 175 14.23 -7.36 -9.41
CA LEU A 175 12.85 -7.76 -9.18
C LEU A 175 12.05 -7.51 -10.46
N ALA A 176 11.55 -8.58 -11.08
CA ALA A 176 10.76 -8.48 -12.31
C ALA A 176 9.42 -7.78 -12.06
N ASP A 177 8.68 -8.21 -11.02
CA ASP A 177 7.31 -7.74 -10.80
C ASP A 177 7.24 -6.43 -9.98
N ARG A 178 8.28 -6.13 -9.19
CA ARG A 178 8.41 -4.92 -8.34
C ARG A 178 7.15 -4.64 -7.53
N PRO A 179 6.92 -5.42 -6.45
CA PRO A 179 5.69 -5.33 -5.69
C PRO A 179 5.53 -3.98 -4.99
N VAL A 180 4.29 -3.64 -4.71
CA VAL A 180 3.89 -2.53 -3.82
C VAL A 180 3.54 -3.11 -2.46
N LEU A 181 4.27 -2.65 -1.44
CA LEU A 181 4.05 -3.02 -0.05
C LEU A 181 3.14 -2.00 0.63
N SER A 182 2.29 -2.49 1.52
CA SER A 182 1.66 -1.69 2.56
C SER A 182 2.49 -1.84 3.83
N VAL A 183 3.03 -0.74 4.37
CA VAL A 183 3.96 -0.77 5.51
C VAL A 183 3.39 -0.01 6.70
N TRP A 184 2.91 -0.72 7.72
CA TRP A 184 2.48 -0.15 9.00
C TRP A 184 3.31 -0.71 10.15
N GLY A 185 4.47 -0.07 10.38
CA GLY A 185 5.54 -0.67 11.17
C GLY A 185 6.01 -1.98 10.54
N SER A 186 6.19 -2.99 11.38
CA SER A 186 6.52 -4.36 10.97
C SER A 186 5.34 -5.15 10.37
N ASP A 187 4.11 -4.64 10.44
CA ASP A 187 2.96 -5.24 9.76
C ASP A 187 3.00 -4.80 8.31
N ILE A 188 3.50 -5.71 7.48
CA ILE A 188 3.76 -5.46 6.08
C ILE A 188 3.03 -6.52 5.29
N ILE A 189 2.30 -6.08 4.26
CA ILE A 189 1.66 -6.97 3.29
C ILE A 189 2.09 -6.58 1.88
N VAL A 190 2.11 -7.55 0.96
CA VAL A 190 2.17 -7.24 -0.47
C VAL A 190 0.76 -6.82 -0.89
N TYR A 191 0.60 -5.52 -1.13
CA TYR A 191 -0.68 -4.93 -1.48
C TYR A 191 -0.97 -5.04 -2.99
N GLY A 192 0.08 -5.10 -3.80
CA GLY A 192 0.00 -5.50 -5.21
C GLY A 192 1.34 -6.10 -5.63
N TRP A 193 1.32 -7.23 -6.37
CA TRP A 193 2.56 -7.87 -6.82
C TRP A 193 3.28 -7.11 -7.94
N ASP A 194 2.56 -6.20 -8.59
CA ASP A 194 3.06 -5.24 -9.56
C ASP A 194 2.25 -3.94 -9.45
N MET A 195 2.68 -2.90 -10.18
CA MET A 195 1.97 -1.61 -10.24
C MET A 195 0.55 -1.74 -10.79
N ARG A 196 0.27 -2.75 -11.63
CA ARG A 196 -1.03 -2.93 -12.26
C ARG A 196 -2.06 -3.40 -11.25
N LEU A 197 -1.78 -4.48 -10.53
CA LEU A 197 -2.62 -5.00 -9.46
C LEU A 197 -2.75 -3.99 -8.32
N TYR A 198 -1.66 -3.30 -7.98
CA TYR A 198 -1.71 -2.20 -7.01
C TYR A 198 -2.75 -1.14 -7.39
N LEU A 199 -2.69 -0.59 -8.61
CA LEU A 199 -3.61 0.47 -9.03
C LEU A 199 -5.06 -0.03 -9.13
N LEU A 200 -5.26 -1.28 -9.54
CA LEU A 200 -6.59 -1.91 -9.51
C LEU A 200 -7.15 -2.02 -8.09
N ASN A 201 -6.31 -2.31 -7.11
CA ASN A 201 -6.71 -2.40 -5.70
C ASN A 201 -6.99 -1.01 -5.12
N GLU A 202 -6.03 -0.10 -5.26
CA GLU A 202 -6.07 1.24 -4.67
C GLU A 202 -7.19 2.10 -5.25
N LEU A 203 -7.45 1.99 -6.54
CA LEU A 203 -8.42 2.83 -7.26
C LEU A 203 -9.68 2.06 -7.67
N SER A 204 -9.93 0.87 -7.10
CA SER A 204 -11.06 -0.01 -7.47
C SER A 204 -12.39 0.73 -7.60
N VAL A 205 -12.76 1.53 -6.59
CA VAL A 205 -13.95 2.39 -6.58
C VAL A 205 -13.91 3.43 -7.70
N HIS A 206 -12.81 4.19 -7.84
CA HIS A 206 -12.65 5.23 -8.86
C HIS A 206 -12.62 4.68 -10.29
N LEU A 207 -12.30 3.39 -10.44
CA LEU A 207 -12.31 2.67 -11.72
C LEU A 207 -13.66 2.01 -12.01
N ASN A 208 -14.63 2.11 -11.10
CA ASN A 208 -15.92 1.43 -11.15
C ASN A 208 -15.77 -0.09 -11.26
N LEU A 209 -14.86 -0.64 -10.44
CA LEU A 209 -14.57 -2.06 -10.29
C LEU A 209 -15.13 -2.64 -8.98
N SER A 210 -15.91 -1.85 -8.24
CA SER A 210 -16.59 -2.23 -7.01
C SER A 210 -18.07 -1.87 -7.08
N THR A 211 -18.91 -2.64 -6.40
CA THR A 211 -20.36 -2.41 -6.23
C THR A 211 -20.74 -2.58 -4.76
N PHE A 212 -21.85 -1.99 -4.32
CA PHE A 212 -22.36 -2.23 -2.97
C PHE A 212 -23.15 -3.53 -2.92
N VAL A 213 -22.73 -4.43 -2.02
CA VAL A 213 -23.48 -5.65 -1.70
C VAL A 213 -24.05 -5.53 -0.30
N TYR A 214 -25.32 -5.90 -0.15
CA TYR A 214 -26.01 -5.89 1.14
C TYR A 214 -25.68 -7.17 1.91
N PHE A 215 -25.11 -7.02 3.10
CA PHE A 215 -24.92 -8.12 4.04
C PHE A 215 -26.09 -8.15 5.01
N ASP A 216 -26.96 -9.15 4.86
CA ASP A 216 -28.19 -9.28 5.63
C ASP A 216 -27.96 -9.49 7.13
N GLU A 217 -26.94 -10.27 7.49
CA GLU A 217 -26.58 -10.60 8.86
C GLU A 217 -26.26 -9.36 9.71
N TYR A 218 -25.59 -8.37 9.11
CA TYR A 218 -25.18 -7.14 9.80
C TYR A 218 -26.02 -5.92 9.40
N GLY A 219 -26.92 -6.05 8.43
CA GLY A 219 -27.75 -4.97 7.93
C GLY A 219 -26.96 -3.81 7.32
N ILE A 220 -25.77 -4.08 6.77
CA ILE A 220 -24.86 -3.08 6.21
C ILE A 220 -24.60 -3.33 4.73
N TYR A 221 -24.31 -2.26 3.99
CA TYR A 221 -23.74 -2.36 2.65
C TYR A 221 -22.21 -2.30 2.76
N TYR A 222 -21.51 -3.15 2.01
CA TYR A 222 -20.06 -3.13 1.90
C TYR A 222 -19.63 -3.17 0.43
N PRO A 223 -18.47 -2.56 0.09
CA PRO A 223 -17.93 -2.62 -1.25
C PRO A 223 -17.47 -4.05 -1.57
N GLU A 224 -17.90 -4.59 -2.70
CA GLU A 224 -17.43 -5.86 -3.23
C GLU A 224 -16.91 -5.68 -4.66
N ASP A 225 -15.79 -6.34 -4.97
CA ASP A 225 -15.21 -6.29 -6.30
C ASP A 225 -16.13 -6.95 -7.34
N ILE A 226 -16.15 -6.39 -8.55
CA ILE A 226 -16.78 -7.05 -9.70
C ILE A 226 -16.03 -8.33 -10.07
N ASN A 227 -16.72 -9.25 -10.74
CA ASN A 227 -16.17 -10.56 -11.10
C ASN A 227 -14.84 -10.47 -11.86
N GLU A 228 -14.71 -9.52 -12.80
CA GLU A 228 -13.47 -9.32 -13.55
C GLU A 228 -12.26 -9.00 -12.63
N LEU A 229 -12.45 -8.17 -11.60
CA LEU A 229 -11.38 -7.85 -10.64
C LEU A 229 -11.10 -9.03 -9.70
N LYS A 230 -12.14 -9.74 -9.25
CA LYS A 230 -12.00 -10.97 -8.45
C LYS A 230 -11.15 -12.02 -9.15
N GLU A 231 -11.39 -12.26 -10.44
CA GLU A 231 -10.61 -13.21 -11.23
C GLU A 231 -9.14 -12.81 -11.37
N ILE A 232 -8.86 -11.50 -11.50
CA ILE A 232 -7.48 -10.98 -11.54
C ILE A 232 -6.80 -11.21 -10.18
N LYS A 233 -7.49 -10.87 -9.08
CA LYS A 233 -6.99 -11.04 -7.71
C LYS A 233 -6.74 -12.52 -7.37
N GLU A 234 -7.65 -13.41 -7.75
CA GLU A 234 -7.52 -14.86 -7.53
C GLU A 234 -6.30 -15.43 -8.27
N ARG A 235 -6.11 -15.08 -9.54
CA ARG A 235 -4.90 -15.49 -10.29
C ARG A 235 -3.63 -14.98 -9.62
N ALA A 236 -3.61 -13.71 -9.22
CA ALA A 236 -2.47 -13.13 -8.53
C ALA A 236 -2.18 -13.81 -7.19
N TYR A 237 -3.22 -14.17 -6.42
CA TYR A 237 -3.11 -14.91 -5.16
C TYR A 237 -2.49 -16.29 -5.38
N LEU A 238 -2.97 -17.05 -6.38
CA LEU A 238 -2.45 -18.38 -6.71
C LEU A 238 -0.99 -18.33 -7.18
N ASP A 239 -0.59 -17.28 -7.91
CA ASP A 239 0.78 -17.11 -8.36
C ASP A 239 1.72 -16.56 -7.27
N ALA A 240 1.20 -15.84 -6.27
CA ALA A 240 1.98 -15.25 -5.19
C ALA A 240 2.83 -16.26 -4.40
N ALA A 241 2.35 -17.50 -4.26
CA ALA A 241 3.08 -18.56 -3.56
C ALA A 241 4.44 -18.91 -4.20
N LYS A 242 4.61 -18.61 -5.51
CA LYS A 242 5.84 -18.86 -6.27
C LYS A 242 6.81 -17.67 -6.21
N LYS A 243 6.38 -16.54 -5.67
CA LYS A 243 7.13 -15.28 -5.70
C LYS A 243 7.98 -15.11 -4.45
N ASP A 244 8.96 -14.22 -4.58
CA ASP A 244 9.89 -13.88 -3.52
C ASP A 244 10.22 -12.39 -3.55
N ILE A 245 10.47 -11.84 -2.36
CA ILE A 245 10.96 -10.48 -2.18
C ILE A 245 12.17 -10.61 -1.25
N PRO A 246 13.39 -10.70 -1.80
CA PRO A 246 14.58 -10.93 -1.01
C PRO A 246 14.68 -9.93 0.14
N TYR A 247 15.14 -10.42 1.29
CA TYR A 247 15.17 -9.73 2.58
C TYR A 247 13.79 -9.43 3.19
N TRP A 248 12.90 -8.78 2.44
CA TRP A 248 11.57 -8.36 2.93
C TRP A 248 10.66 -9.53 3.28
N LYS A 249 10.77 -10.68 2.60
CA LYS A 249 9.86 -11.82 2.82
C LYS A 249 9.80 -12.29 4.27
N GLU A 250 10.93 -12.35 4.98
CA GLU A 250 10.92 -12.80 6.38
C GLU A 250 10.16 -11.81 7.28
N MET A 251 10.34 -10.51 7.06
CA MET A 251 9.61 -9.46 7.79
C MET A 251 8.12 -9.49 7.45
N ILE A 252 7.75 -9.59 6.17
CA ILE A 252 6.34 -9.70 5.74
C ILE A 252 5.68 -10.92 6.38
N MET A 253 6.36 -12.06 6.40
CA MET A 253 5.85 -13.32 6.94
C MET A 253 5.90 -13.38 8.48
N TYR A 254 6.41 -12.34 9.15
CA TYR A 254 6.51 -12.31 10.61
C TYR A 254 5.13 -12.31 11.26
N TRP A 255 4.18 -11.57 10.68
CA TRP A 255 2.79 -11.49 11.13
C TRP A 255 1.85 -12.30 10.22
N THR A 256 0.76 -12.79 10.78
CA THR A 256 -0.25 -13.57 10.03
C THR A 256 -0.92 -12.78 8.90
N SER A 257 -0.94 -11.44 8.99
CA SER A 257 -1.42 -10.53 7.94
C SER A 257 -0.66 -10.68 6.62
N GLY A 258 0.64 -10.96 6.66
CA GLY A 258 1.47 -11.12 5.46
C GLY A 258 1.29 -12.45 4.73
N LEU A 259 0.63 -13.45 5.33
CA LEU A 259 0.49 -14.79 4.75
C LEU A 259 -0.34 -14.78 3.45
N ALA A 260 -1.49 -14.09 3.48
CA ALA A 260 -2.39 -14.01 2.34
C ALA A 260 -1.73 -13.38 1.12
N SER A 261 -0.85 -12.39 1.33
CA SER A 261 -0.05 -11.76 0.29
C SER A 261 0.90 -12.72 -0.44
N PHE A 262 1.23 -13.86 0.15
CA PHE A 262 2.04 -14.94 -0.44
C PHE A 262 1.19 -16.17 -0.82
N GLY A 263 -0.12 -16.01 -1.00
CA GLY A 263 -0.99 -17.12 -1.40
C GLY A 263 -1.18 -18.17 -0.30
N GLN A 264 -0.91 -17.82 0.96
CA GLN A 264 -1.03 -18.73 2.11
C GLN A 264 -2.24 -18.35 2.95
N LYS A 265 -3.02 -19.34 3.37
CA LYS A 265 -4.07 -19.15 4.36
C LYS A 265 -3.47 -19.00 5.75
N SER A 266 -4.09 -18.18 6.58
CA SER A 266 -3.74 -18.14 8.00
C SER A 266 -4.01 -19.52 8.62
N PRO A 267 -3.15 -20.04 9.50
CA PRO A 267 -3.44 -21.27 10.24
C PRO A 267 -4.72 -21.21 11.08
N ARG A 268 -5.22 -20.00 11.34
CA ARG A 268 -6.46 -19.74 12.08
C ARG A 268 -7.67 -19.53 11.17
N ASP A 269 -7.49 -19.46 9.85
CA ASP A 269 -8.58 -19.20 8.91
C ASP A 269 -9.60 -20.35 8.95
N ASP A 270 -10.71 -20.11 9.67
CA ASP A 270 -11.86 -21.00 9.77
C ASP A 270 -12.97 -20.67 8.74
N GLY A 271 -12.77 -19.61 7.95
CA GLY A 271 -13.71 -19.14 6.93
C GLY A 271 -14.80 -18.21 7.43
N ASP A 272 -14.99 -18.07 8.75
CA ASP A 272 -16.14 -17.39 9.34
C ASP A 272 -15.72 -16.26 10.31
N THR A 273 -14.52 -16.33 10.91
CA THR A 273 -14.09 -15.44 11.99
C THR A 273 -12.88 -14.58 11.60
N ILE A 274 -12.95 -13.28 11.87
CA ILE A 274 -11.78 -12.39 11.80
C ILE A 274 -10.91 -12.64 13.04
N HIS A 275 -9.69 -13.13 12.82
CA HIS A 275 -8.73 -13.39 13.89
C HIS A 275 -7.75 -12.20 14.08
N PRO A 276 -7.29 -11.96 15.32
CA PRO A 276 -6.26 -10.96 15.57
C PRO A 276 -4.97 -11.30 14.81
N ILE A 277 -4.25 -10.27 14.41
CA ILE A 277 -2.93 -10.41 13.80
C ILE A 277 -1.94 -10.84 14.88
N VAL A 278 -1.27 -11.97 14.67
CA VAL A 278 -0.32 -12.57 15.63
C VAL A 278 0.96 -12.98 14.91
N LYS A 279 2.00 -13.31 15.67
CA LYS A 279 3.26 -13.81 15.09
C LYS A 279 3.00 -15.15 14.40
N THR A 280 3.50 -15.35 13.19
CA THR A 280 3.29 -16.59 12.41
C THR A 280 3.77 -17.84 13.14
N ASN A 281 4.84 -17.73 13.95
CA ASN A 281 5.33 -18.83 14.77
C ASN A 281 4.41 -19.13 15.97
N ALA A 282 3.80 -18.10 16.58
CA ALA A 282 2.84 -18.27 17.67
C ALA A 282 1.57 -18.99 17.17
N ALA A 283 1.10 -18.64 15.97
CA ALA A 283 -0.02 -19.33 15.31
C ALA A 283 0.22 -20.84 15.05
N LYS A 284 1.46 -21.33 15.18
CA LYS A 284 1.84 -22.75 15.05
C LYS A 284 2.01 -23.46 16.41
N GLY A 285 1.54 -22.88 17.51
CA GLY A 285 1.56 -23.48 18.85
C GLY A 285 2.46 -22.80 19.88
N GLY A 286 2.75 -21.50 19.72
CA GLY A 286 3.49 -20.68 20.69
C GLY A 286 2.59 -19.75 21.51
N GLU A 287 3.19 -18.95 22.39
CA GLU A 287 2.50 -17.95 23.23
C GLU A 287 1.97 -16.78 22.37
N ASP A 288 0.75 -16.34 22.64
CA ASP A 288 -0.14 -15.73 21.64
C ASP A 288 -0.44 -14.26 21.90
N ASP A 289 0.56 -13.39 21.75
CA ASP A 289 0.36 -11.95 21.89
C ASP A 289 -0.10 -11.32 20.56
N PRO A 290 -1.30 -10.71 20.51
CA PRO A 290 -1.74 -9.92 19.37
C PRO A 290 -0.78 -8.77 19.07
N LYS A 291 -0.65 -8.41 17.79
CA LYS A 291 0.03 -7.18 17.41
C LYS A 291 -0.68 -5.99 18.05
N ILE A 292 0.08 -5.13 18.73
CA ILE A 292 -0.38 -3.84 19.20
C ILE A 292 -0.07 -2.81 18.11
N PHE A 293 -1.10 -2.14 17.59
CA PHE A 293 -0.94 -1.14 16.54
C PHE A 293 -0.58 0.22 17.13
N ASN A 294 0.54 0.76 16.66
CA ASN A 294 0.94 2.12 16.97
C ASN A 294 0.09 3.13 16.18
N SER A 295 -0.24 4.25 16.81
CA SER A 295 -0.88 5.39 16.15
C SER A 295 0.19 6.26 15.51
N PHE A 296 0.49 5.98 14.23
CA PHE A 296 1.39 6.80 13.41
C PHE A 296 0.61 7.88 12.65
#